data_AF-A0A660CC17-F1
#
_entry.id   AF-A0A660CC17-F1
#
_cell.length_a   1.000
_cell.length_b   1.000
_cell.length_c   1.000
_cell.angle_alpha   90.00
_cell.angle_beta   90.00
_cell.angle_gamma   90.00
#
_symmetry.space_group_name_H-M   'P 1'
#
loop_
_entity.id
_entity.type
_entity.pdbx_description
1 polymer ?
#
loop_
_entity_poly.entity_id
_entity_poly.type
_entity_poly.pdbx_seq_one_letter_code
_entity_poly.pdbx_strand_id
1 'polypeptide(L)' 'MVFTAIVYVLTSGCAWRWLPPSFGVKVPTAHRWFVRWTEAGLWARIHHAVLDELGDQGLIDWSRAVVDAAHVRAKKGDL' A
#
# COMPACT_ATOMS: atom_id res chain seq x y z
N MET A 1 -8.15 -9.36 -1.56
CA MET A 1 -7.21 -9.53 -2.69
C MET A 1 -6.67 -8.21 -3.22
N VAL A 2 -7.49 -7.20 -3.53
CA VAL A 2 -7.00 -5.88 -4.01
C VAL A 2 -6.07 -5.20 -3.00
N PHE A 3 -6.46 -5.17 -1.73
CA PHE A 3 -5.63 -4.60 -0.66
C PHE A 3 -4.27 -5.30 -0.55
N THR A 4 -4.28 -6.63 -0.45
CA THR A 4 -3.06 -7.45 -0.38
C THR A 4 -2.16 -7.27 -1.59
N ALA A 5 -2.73 -7.17 -2.80
CA ALA A 5 -1.97 -6.92 -4.03
C ALA A 5 -1.29 -5.54 -4.03
N ILE A 6 -2.00 -4.50 -3.57
CA ILE A 6 -1.45 -3.13 -3.46
C ILE A 6 -0.33 -3.12 -2.41
N VAL A 7 -0.60 -3.67 -1.22
CA VAL A 7 0.39 -3.79 -0.15
C VAL A 7 1.63 -4.53 -0.63
N TYR A 8 1.49 -5.65 -1.33
CA TYR A 8 2.62 -6.39 -1.89
C TYR A 8 3.47 -5.52 -2.83
N VAL A 9 2.85 -4.75 -3.72
CA VAL A 9 3.56 -3.84 -4.64
C VAL A 9 4.28 -2.73 -3.87
N LEU A 10 3.68 -2.25 -2.77
CA LEU A 10 4.27 -1.22 -1.93
C LEU A 10 5.46 -1.76 -1.12
N THR A 11 5.34 -2.93 -0.49
CA THR A 11 6.39 -3.52 0.35
C THR A 11 7.54 -4.11 -0.46
N SER A 12 7.24 -4.72 -1.61
CA SER A 12 8.28 -5.30 -2.49
C SER A 12 8.96 -4.26 -3.38
N GLY A 13 8.36 -3.07 -3.52
CA GLY A 13 8.84 -2.03 -4.44
C GLY A 13 8.68 -2.38 -5.92
N CYS A 14 8.07 -3.52 -6.27
CA CYS A 14 7.95 -3.95 -7.66
C CYS A 14 7.09 -2.98 -8.48
N ALA A 15 7.23 -2.99 -9.80
CA ALA A 15 6.32 -2.22 -10.65
C ALA A 15 4.94 -2.91 -10.71
N TRP A 16 3.88 -2.13 -10.89
CA TRP A 16 2.51 -2.64 -11.03
C TRP A 16 2.36 -3.73 -12.11
N ARG A 17 3.13 -3.64 -13.20
CA ARG A 17 3.16 -4.64 -14.29
C ARG A 17 3.67 -6.02 -13.85
N TRP A 18 4.42 -6.09 -12.75
CA TRP A 18 4.99 -7.31 -12.20
C TRP A 18 4.10 -7.93 -11.12
N LEU A 19 2.90 -7.38 -10.89
CA LEU A 19 1.96 -7.96 -9.94
C LEU A 19 1.62 -9.41 -10.36
N PRO A 20 1.85 -10.41 -9.50
CA PRO A 20 1.57 -11.80 -9.82
C PRO A 20 0.09 -12.02 -10.18
N PRO A 21 -0.21 -12.80 -11.23
CA PRO A 21 -1.59 -13.12 -11.60
C PRO A 21 -2.36 -13.88 -10.50
N SER A 22 -1.64 -14.54 -9.59
CA SER A 22 -2.19 -15.31 -8.46
C SER A 22 -3.05 -14.46 -7.51
N PHE A 23 -2.87 -13.14 -7.50
CA PHE A 23 -3.75 -12.25 -6.73
C PHE A 23 -5.17 -12.13 -7.31
N GLY A 24 -5.40 -12.55 -8.56
CA GLY A 24 -6.71 -12.47 -9.21
C GLY A 24 -7.20 -11.04 -9.46
N VAL A 25 -6.32 -10.04 -9.36
CA VAL A 25 -6.65 -8.62 -9.51
C VAL A 25 -5.94 -8.05 -10.73
N LYS A 26 -6.71 -7.42 -11.62
CA LYS A 26 -6.14 -6.69 -12.75
C LYS A 26 -5.39 -5.45 -12.27
N VAL A 27 -4.20 -5.23 -12.83
CA VAL A 27 -3.34 -4.08 -12.50
C VAL A 27 -4.05 -2.72 -12.52
N PRO A 28 -4.87 -2.37 -13.54
CA PRO A 28 -5.59 -1.10 -13.54
C PRO A 28 -6.60 -0.96 -12.40
N THR A 29 -7.19 -2.07 -11.95
CA THR A 29 -8.11 -2.08 -10.82
C THR A 29 -7.34 -1.82 -9.53
N ALA A 30 -6.22 -2.51 -9.30
CA ALA A 30 -5.37 -2.26 -8.14
C ALA A 30 -4.86 -0.82 -8.10
N HIS A 31 -4.42 -0.27 -9.24
CA HIS A 31 -3.96 1.12 -9.32
C HIS A 31 -5.05 2.13 -8.98
N ARG A 32 -6.26 1.99 -9.53
CA ARG A 32 -7.39 2.89 -9.22
C ARG A 32 -7.76 2.87 -7.73
N TRP A 33 -7.72 1.69 -7.11
CA TRP A 33 -7.95 1.56 -5.68
C TRP A 33 -6.83 2.20 -4.87
N PHE A 34 -5.58 2.03 -5.27
CA PHE A 34 -4.44 2.68 -4.64
C PHE A 34 -4.58 4.21 -4.63
N VAL A 35 -4.93 4.83 -5.77
CA VAL A 35 -5.16 6.27 -5.87
C VAL A 35 -6.29 6.71 -4.94
N ARG A 36 -7.45 6.07 -5.03
CA ARG A 36 -8.62 6.39 -4.17
C ARG A 36 -8.30 6.30 -2.68
N TRP A 37 -7.56 5.29 -2.27
CA TRP A 37 -7.19 5.11 -0.87
C TRP A 37 -6.14 6.10 -0.39
N THR A 38 -5.23 6.48 -1.28
CA THR A 38 -4.25 7.53 -1.01
C THR A 38 -4.95 8.87 -0.81
N GLU A 39 -5.85 9.24 -1.71
CA GLU A 39 -6.70 10.45 -1.60
C GLU A 39 -7.58 10.42 -0.34
N ALA A 40 -8.11 9.25 0.03
CA ALA A 40 -8.91 9.09 1.23
C ALA A 40 -8.09 9.06 2.54
N GLY A 41 -6.76 9.18 2.48
CA GLY A 41 -5.89 9.14 3.65
C GLY A 41 -5.86 7.78 4.36
N LEU A 42 -6.20 6.68 3.67
CA LEU A 42 -6.31 5.35 4.26
C LEU A 42 -5.00 4.89 4.91
N TRP A 43 -3.85 5.22 4.29
CA TRP A 43 -2.53 4.83 4.79
C TRP A 43 -2.25 5.38 6.18
N ALA A 44 -2.58 6.65 6.42
CA ALA A 44 -2.43 7.28 7.73
C ALA A 44 -3.36 6.65 8.77
N ARG A 45 -4.60 6.30 8.38
CA ARG A 45 -5.56 5.61 9.27
C ARG A 45 -5.10 4.21 9.65
N ILE A 46 -4.53 3.47 8.70
CA ILE A 46 -3.93 2.15 8.97
C ILE A 46 -2.73 2.30 9.91
N HIS A 47 -1.86 3.28 9.67
CA HIS A 47 -0.71 3.53 10.54
C HIS A 47 -1.14 3.84 11.98
N HIS A 48 -2.12 4.73 12.16
CA HIS A 48 -2.66 5.04 13.47
C HIS A 48 -3.32 3.83 14.14
N ALA A 49 -4.13 3.05 13.42
CA ALA A 49 -4.76 1.86 13.97
C ALA A 49 -3.72 0.80 14.40
N VAL A 50 -2.63 0.64 13.66
CA VAL A 50 -1.54 -0.29 14.02
C VAL A 50 -0.73 0.23 15.20
N LEU A 51 -0.48 1.54 15.28
CA LEU A 51 0.17 2.18 16.42
C LEU A 51 -0.64 2.02 17.71
N ASP A 52 -1.97 2.16 17.61
CA ASP A 52 -2.89 2.02 18.75
C ASP A 52 -3.03 0.56 19.20
N GLU A 53 -3.00 -0.40 18.27
CA GLU A 53 -3.22 -1.83 18.57
C GLU A 53 -1.94 -2.56 19.01
N LEU A 54 -0.75 -2.27 18.43
CA LEU A 54 0.49 -2.97 18.75
C LEU A 54 1.76 -2.10 18.57
N GLY A 55 2.26 -1.61 19.70
CA GLY A 55 3.60 -1.03 19.87
C GLY A 55 4.78 -1.98 19.60
N ASP A 56 4.57 -3.30 19.67
CA ASP A 56 5.63 -4.19 20.19
C ASP A 56 6.03 -5.38 19.31
N GLN A 57 5.56 -5.49 18.05
CA GLN A 57 5.77 -6.71 17.24
C GLN A 57 6.14 -6.49 15.77
N GLY A 58 6.86 -5.41 15.43
CA GLY A 58 7.33 -5.17 14.05
C GLY A 58 6.23 -4.82 13.01
N LEU A 59 4.95 -4.83 13.44
CA LEU A 59 3.82 -4.32 12.65
C LEU A 59 3.92 -2.81 12.41
N ILE A 60 4.50 -2.07 13.35
CA ILE A 60 4.76 -0.64 13.19
C ILE A 60 5.78 -0.40 12.08
N ASP A 61 6.90 -1.13 12.06
CA ASP A 61 7.93 -0.99 11.02
C ASP A 61 7.37 -1.34 9.65
N TRP A 62 6.55 -2.39 9.57
CA TRP A 62 5.83 -2.73 8.34
C TRP A 62 4.84 -1.64 7.91
N SER A 63 4.03 -1.11 8.84
CA SER A 63 3.06 -0.05 8.50
C SER A 63 3.76 1.22 8.03
N ARG A 64 4.88 1.62 8.66
CA ARG A 64 5.72 2.74 8.22
C ARG A 64 6.27 2.51 6.82
N ALA A 65 6.84 1.34 6.56
CA ALA A 65 7.35 0.99 5.23
C ALA A 65 6.25 1.07 4.15
N VAL A 66 5.03 0.64 4.46
CA VAL A 66 3.88 0.77 3.54
C VAL A 66 3.49 2.22 3.32
N VAL A 67 3.41 3.03 4.38
CA VAL A 67 3.07 4.47 4.29
C VAL A 67 4.12 5.25 3.52
N ASP A 68 5.40 4.99 3.76
CA ASP A 68 6.52 5.62 3.06
C ASP A 68 6.53 5.23 1.58
N ALA A 69 6.36 3.94 1.27
CA ALA A 69 6.25 3.48 -0.10
C ALA A 69 5.04 4.07 -0.82
N ALA A 70 3.90 4.19 -0.14
CA ALA A 70 2.71 4.84 -0.68
C ALA A 70 2.98 6.32 -0.99
N HIS A 71 3.64 7.05 -0.09
CA HIS A 71 4.00 8.46 -0.33
C HIS A 71 4.98 8.64 -1.49
N VAL A 72 6.04 7.84 -1.55
CA VAL A 72 7.02 7.89 -2.65
C VAL A 72 6.34 7.59 -3.99
N ARG A 73 5.44 6.61 -4.02
CA ARG A 73 4.75 6.20 -5.24
C ARG A 73 3.62 7.15 -5.65
N ALA A 74 2.93 7.76 -4.69
CA ALA A 74 1.94 8.81 -4.94
C ALA A 74 2.61 10.02 -5.60
N LYS A 75 3.74 10.49 -5.05
CA LYS A 75 4.53 11.58 -5.65
C LYS A 75 5.04 11.26 -7.07
N LYS A 76 5.32 9.99 -7.36
CA LYS A 76 5.80 9.56 -8.69
C LYS A 76 4.67 9.37 -9.71
N GLY A 77 3.41 9.28 -9.29
CA GLY A 77 2.24 9.13 -10.16
C GLY A 77 1.65 10.46 -10.66
N ASP A 78 2.07 11.59 -10.08
CA ASP A 78 1.60 12.95 -10.39
C ASP A 78 2.45 13.68 -11.48
N LEU A 79 3.29 12.96 -12.23
CA LEU A 79 4.11 13.48 -13.33
C LEU A 79 3.72 12.88 -14.68
#